data_AF-A0A9D9PU29-F1
#
_entry.id   AF-A0A9D9PU29-F1
#
_cell.length_a   1.000
_cell.length_b   1.000
_cell.length_c   1.000
_cell.angle_alpha   90.00
_cell.angle_beta   90.00
_cell.angle_gamma   90.00
#
_symmetry.space_group_name_H-M   'P 1'
#
loop_
_entity.id
_entity.type
_entity.pdbx_description
1 polymer ?
#
loop_
_entity_poly.entity_id
_entity_poly.type
_entity_poly.pdbx_seq_one_letter_code
_entity_poly.pdbx_strand_id
1 'polypeptide(L)'
;MTSSPFLQDVAFVDIILPETLDKIRVTEICRIAEIERPTFYYHFKDKYDLVAWIFLSDAYDTDVISAESAAQGMVKMRQEFIFYKRAYDDVSQNALWQYMLEYFVKRYELIAKEKLNTDVLDTQLKYSIRLYCYGCVGMTKEWLLNDNTTSAETVVKMMYCAMPNDMRNIFFDENRTVNNDSVE
;
A
#
# COMPACT_ATOMS: atom_id res chain seq x y z
N MET A 1 11.52 0.79 12.32
CA MET A 1 10.92 0.16 13.52
C MET A 1 10.62 -1.28 13.16
N THR A 2 11.37 -2.22 13.72
CA THR A 2 11.32 -3.64 13.35
C THR A 2 10.18 -4.33 14.09
N SER A 3 9.06 -4.53 13.40
CA SER A 3 8.09 -5.56 13.78
C SER A 3 8.81 -6.91 13.78
N SER A 4 8.49 -7.81 14.72
CA SER A 4 9.15 -9.11 14.80
C SER A 4 8.86 -9.93 13.53
N PRO A 5 9.90 -10.41 12.80
CA PRO A 5 9.73 -11.28 11.62
C PRO A 5 8.83 -12.51 11.87
N PHE A 6 8.70 -12.93 13.13
CA PHE A 6 7.84 -14.04 13.55
C PHE A 6 6.36 -13.87 13.24
N LEU A 7 5.84 -12.63 13.26
CA LEU A 7 4.43 -12.38 12.95
C LEU A 7 4.14 -12.47 11.44
N GLN A 8 5.16 -12.37 10.59
CA GLN A 8 4.99 -12.44 9.14
C GLN A 8 4.83 -13.89 8.67
N ASP A 9 5.68 -14.81 9.15
CA ASP A 9 5.70 -16.19 8.64
C ASP A 9 4.61 -17.09 9.25
N VAL A 10 4.36 -16.97 10.57
CA VAL A 10 3.41 -17.86 11.28
C VAL A 10 1.96 -17.38 11.09
N ALA A 11 1.74 -16.06 11.00
CA ALA A 11 0.39 -15.51 10.94
C ALA A 11 -0.21 -15.55 9.53
N PHE A 12 0.58 -15.65 8.46
CA PHE A 12 0.05 -15.40 7.12
C PHE A 12 -0.52 -16.68 6.48
N VAL A 13 0.20 -17.79 6.57
CA VAL A 13 -0.19 -19.07 5.96
C VAL A 13 -1.26 -19.77 6.83
N ASP A 14 -1.04 -19.89 8.13
CA ASP A 14 -1.90 -20.72 9.00
C ASP A 14 -3.23 -20.05 9.38
N ILE A 15 -3.28 -18.72 9.38
CA ILE A 15 -4.47 -17.96 9.80
C ILE A 15 -5.39 -17.69 8.61
N ILE A 16 -4.85 -17.32 7.45
CA ILE A 16 -5.64 -16.72 6.36
C ILE A 16 -6.07 -17.74 5.28
N LEU A 17 -5.35 -18.85 5.12
CA LEU A 17 -5.71 -19.88 4.14
C LEU A 17 -7.00 -20.68 4.43
N PRO A 18 -7.41 -20.95 5.69
CA PRO A 18 -8.57 -21.81 5.95
C PRO A 18 -9.94 -21.11 5.93
N GLU A 19 -10.05 -19.81 6.23
CA GLU A 19 -11.33 -19.09 6.31
C GLU A 19 -11.30 -17.64 5.80
N THR A 20 -12.47 -17.07 5.51
CA THR A 20 -12.62 -15.64 5.18
C THR A 20 -12.14 -14.75 6.32
N LEU A 21 -11.39 -13.68 6.02
CA LEU A 21 -10.81 -12.78 7.03
C LEU A 21 -11.85 -12.25 8.02
N ASP A 22 -13.09 -12.03 7.59
CA ASP A 22 -14.20 -11.60 8.45
C ASP A 22 -14.53 -12.58 9.60
N LYS A 23 -14.35 -13.89 9.39
CA LYS A 23 -14.63 -14.92 10.41
C LYS A 23 -13.48 -15.10 11.40
N ILE A 24 -12.28 -14.70 11.01
CA ILE A 24 -11.08 -14.79 11.84
C ILE A 24 -11.18 -13.76 12.98
N ARG A 25 -11.06 -14.24 14.22
CA ARG A 25 -11.04 -13.40 15.42
C ARG A 25 -9.61 -13.06 15.79
N VAL A 26 -9.36 -11.84 16.27
CA VAL A 26 -8.04 -11.43 16.80
C VAL A 26 -7.54 -12.40 17.89
N THR A 27 -8.44 -13.00 18.68
CA THR A 27 -8.08 -14.02 19.68
C THR A 27 -7.45 -15.26 19.06
N GLU A 28 -7.93 -15.68 17.89
CA GLU A 28 -7.38 -16.83 17.16
C GLU A 28 -6.02 -16.49 16.56
N ILE A 29 -5.88 -15.26 16.05
CA ILE A 29 -4.59 -14.73 15.58
C ILE A 29 -3.55 -14.75 16.71
N CYS A 30 -3.92 -14.24 17.88
CA CYS A 30 -3.06 -14.22 19.06
C CYS A 30 -2.67 -15.63 19.51
N ARG A 31 -3.62 -16.59 19.46
CA ARG A 31 -3.39 -17.99 19.81
C ARG A 31 -2.38 -18.65 18.87
N ILE A 32 -2.52 -18.44 17.57
CA ILE A 32 -1.64 -19.03 16.54
C ILE A 32 -0.25 -18.40 16.59
N ALA A 33 -0.18 -17.07 16.76
CA ALA A 33 1.08 -16.34 16.85
C ALA A 33 1.75 -16.42 18.24
N GLU A 34 1.17 -17.16 19.20
CA GLU A 34 1.67 -17.30 20.58
C GLU A 34 1.92 -15.96 21.28
N ILE A 35 1.06 -14.96 21.04
CA ILE A 35 1.12 -13.63 21.68
C ILE A 35 -0.13 -13.33 22.50
N GLU A 36 -0.02 -12.38 23.41
CA GLU A 36 -1.18 -11.85 24.12
C GLU A 36 -1.92 -10.79 23.30
N ARG A 37 -3.23 -10.65 23.55
CA ARG A 37 -4.07 -9.63 22.87
C ARG A 37 -3.57 -8.20 23.04
N PRO A 38 -3.08 -7.75 24.22
CA PRO A 38 -2.50 -6.42 24.35
C PRO A 38 -1.30 -6.21 23.42
N THR A 39 -0.47 -7.23 23.23
CA THR A 39 0.67 -7.20 22.30
C THR A 39 0.18 -7.05 20.85
N PHE A 40 -0.89 -7.74 20.45
CA PHE A 40 -1.50 -7.54 19.13
C PHE A 40 -1.96 -6.07 18.96
N TYR A 41 -2.75 -5.56 19.90
CA TYR A 41 -3.32 -4.21 19.79
C TYR A 41 -2.29 -3.08 19.96
N TYR A 42 -1.12 -3.39 20.51
CA TYR A 42 0.02 -2.47 20.50
C TYR A 42 0.54 -2.22 19.08
N HIS A 43 0.49 -3.24 18.21
CA HIS A 43 1.00 -3.16 16.85
C HIS A 43 -0.08 -2.87 15.80
N PHE A 44 -1.28 -3.43 15.98
CA PHE A 44 -2.34 -3.40 14.97
C PHE A 44 -3.69 -3.04 15.56
N LYS A 45 -4.43 -2.16 14.90
CA LYS A 45 -5.77 -1.75 15.35
C LYS A 45 -6.78 -2.89 15.26
N ASP A 46 -6.69 -3.68 14.19
CA ASP A 46 -7.55 -4.79 13.89
C ASP A 46 -6.86 -5.77 12.91
N LYS A 47 -7.56 -6.82 12.51
CA LYS A 47 -7.06 -7.84 11.58
C LYS A 47 -6.85 -7.31 10.16
N TYR A 48 -7.56 -6.26 9.73
CA TYR A 48 -7.37 -5.65 8.41
C TYR A 48 -6.12 -4.78 8.40
N ASP A 49 -5.83 -4.08 9.49
CA ASP A 49 -4.57 -3.34 9.69
C ASP A 49 -3.36 -4.27 9.62
N LEU A 50 -3.43 -5.43 10.31
CA LEU A 50 -2.40 -6.48 10.19
C LEU A 50 -2.23 -6.94 8.74
N VAL A 51 -3.32 -7.32 8.07
CA VAL A 51 -3.24 -7.83 6.70
C VAL A 51 -2.72 -6.77 5.73
N ALA A 52 -3.20 -5.53 5.85
CA ALA A 52 -2.68 -4.40 5.08
C ALA A 52 -1.18 -4.23 5.33
N TRP A 53 -0.74 -4.27 6.59
CA TRP A 53 0.67 -4.19 6.94
C TRP A 53 1.49 -5.31 6.30
N ILE A 54 1.01 -6.56 6.26
CA ILE A 54 1.75 -7.65 5.62
C ILE A 54 1.82 -7.46 4.10
N PHE A 55 0.74 -7.03 3.44
CA PHE A 55 0.77 -6.70 2.01
C PHE A 55 1.71 -5.54 1.69
N LEU A 56 1.81 -4.58 2.61
CA LEU A 56 2.54 -3.33 2.41
C LEU A 56 3.98 -3.39 2.93
N SER A 57 4.33 -4.29 3.85
CA SER A 57 5.69 -4.47 4.34
C SER A 57 6.62 -4.91 3.23
N ASP A 58 6.14 -5.77 2.33
CA ASP A 58 6.90 -6.24 1.17
C ASP A 58 6.92 -5.20 0.04
N ALA A 59 5.95 -4.27 0.06
CA ALA A 59 5.90 -3.08 -0.78
C ALA A 59 6.55 -1.85 -0.12
N TYR A 60 7.11 -1.98 1.09
CA TYR A 60 7.72 -0.87 1.81
C TYR A 60 9.04 -0.44 1.14
N ASP A 61 9.72 -1.40 0.53
CA ASP A 61 10.88 -1.19 -0.34
C ASP A 61 10.49 -0.74 -1.76
N THR A 62 9.18 -0.69 -2.08
CA THR A 62 8.73 -0.20 -3.38
C THR A 62 8.84 1.32 -3.44
N ASP A 63 9.66 1.78 -4.39
CA ASP A 63 9.66 3.18 -4.78
C ASP A 63 8.40 3.48 -5.61
N VAL A 64 7.38 4.05 -4.97
CA VAL A 64 6.08 4.32 -5.59
C VAL A 64 6.14 5.35 -6.73
N ILE A 65 7.24 6.10 -6.86
CA ILE A 65 7.48 7.01 -7.99
C ILE A 65 8.33 6.37 -9.10
N SER A 66 8.91 5.19 -8.87
CA SER A 66 9.55 4.40 -9.92
C SER A 66 8.54 3.45 -10.57
N ALA A 67 8.31 3.61 -11.88
CA ALA A 67 7.37 2.76 -12.61
C ALA A 67 7.75 1.27 -12.54
N GLU A 68 9.05 0.97 -12.59
CA GLU A 68 9.56 -0.39 -12.48
C GLU A 68 9.30 -0.95 -11.07
N SER A 69 9.66 -0.20 -10.03
CA SER A 69 9.47 -0.65 -8.65
C SER A 69 7.99 -0.83 -8.31
N ALA A 70 7.13 0.11 -8.74
CA ALA A 70 5.69 0.03 -8.57
C ALA A 70 5.08 -1.19 -9.29
N ALA A 71 5.56 -1.51 -10.51
CA ALA A 71 5.12 -2.70 -11.23
C ALA A 71 5.52 -3.99 -10.52
N GLN A 72 6.76 -4.07 -10.03
CA GLN A 72 7.23 -5.20 -9.20
C GLN A 72 6.37 -5.37 -7.95
N GLY A 73 6.03 -4.27 -7.27
CA GLY A 73 5.11 -4.28 -6.12
C GLY A 73 3.73 -4.84 -6.47
N MET A 74 3.16 -4.46 -7.62
CA MET A 74 1.89 -5.02 -8.10
C MET A 74 1.98 -6.51 -8.46
N VAL A 75 3.09 -6.96 -9.04
CA VAL A 75 3.32 -8.39 -9.33
C VAL A 75 3.36 -9.21 -8.04
N LYS A 76 4.13 -8.77 -7.04
CA LYS A 76 4.16 -9.39 -5.71
C LYS A 76 2.76 -9.42 -5.10
N MET A 77 2.07 -8.28 -5.12
CA MET A 77 0.71 -8.18 -4.63
C MET A 77 -0.21 -9.17 -5.33
N ARG A 78 -0.09 -9.40 -6.64
CA ARG A 78 -0.88 -10.42 -7.35
C ARG A 78 -0.56 -11.85 -6.92
N GLN A 79 0.71 -12.19 -6.77
CA GLN A 79 1.14 -13.52 -6.33
C GLN A 79 0.54 -13.84 -4.95
N GLU A 80 0.72 -12.91 -4.02
CA GLU A 80 0.17 -12.99 -2.67
C GLU A 80 -1.37 -12.94 -2.70
N PHE A 81 -1.98 -12.02 -3.44
CA PHE A 81 -3.43 -11.85 -3.50
C PHE A 81 -4.19 -13.04 -4.09
N ILE A 82 -3.61 -13.79 -5.03
CA ILE A 82 -4.20 -15.06 -5.50
C ILE A 82 -4.31 -16.05 -4.31
N PHE A 83 -3.31 -16.03 -3.43
CA PHE A 83 -3.32 -16.50 -2.03
C PHE A 83 -4.63 -16.23 -1.29
N TYR A 84 -4.93 -14.93 -1.24
CA TYR A 84 -5.94 -14.32 -0.39
C TYR A 84 -7.31 -14.13 -1.04
N LYS A 85 -7.47 -14.43 -2.34
CA LYS A 85 -8.74 -14.24 -3.06
C LYS A 85 -9.89 -15.03 -2.44
N ARG A 86 -9.59 -16.18 -1.81
CA ARG A 86 -10.57 -16.96 -1.03
C ARG A 86 -11.04 -16.26 0.26
N ALA A 87 -10.25 -15.33 0.79
CA ALA A 87 -10.58 -14.53 1.97
C ALA A 87 -11.40 -13.26 1.66
N TYR A 88 -11.54 -12.91 0.37
CA TYR A 88 -12.16 -11.65 -0.10
C TYR A 88 -13.67 -11.72 -0.37
N ASP A 89 -14.28 -12.90 -0.23
CA ASP A 89 -15.65 -13.19 -0.69
C ASP A 89 -16.79 -12.70 0.24
N ASP A 90 -16.52 -11.92 1.29
CA ASP A 90 -17.64 -11.33 2.05
C ASP A 90 -17.30 -10.02 2.80
N VAL A 91 -18.20 -9.04 2.65
CA VAL A 91 -18.50 -7.74 3.32
C VAL A 91 -17.35 -6.81 3.80
N SER A 92 -16.13 -7.31 3.99
CA SER A 92 -15.00 -6.66 4.63
C SER A 92 -14.08 -5.86 3.70
N GLN A 93 -14.40 -5.83 2.40
CA GLN A 93 -13.58 -5.17 1.39
C GLN A 93 -13.28 -3.71 1.77
N ASN A 94 -14.23 -2.98 2.34
CA ASN A 94 -14.04 -1.57 2.68
C ASN A 94 -12.90 -1.31 3.68
N ALA A 95 -12.67 -2.21 4.64
CA ALA A 95 -11.69 -1.98 5.70
C ALA A 95 -10.26 -2.09 5.17
N LEU A 96 -9.92 -3.19 4.48
CA LEU A 96 -8.58 -3.39 3.90
C LEU A 96 -8.26 -2.33 2.84
N TRP A 97 -9.22 -2.01 1.96
CA TRP A 97 -9.04 -0.95 0.96
C TRP A 97 -8.75 0.41 1.58
N GLN A 98 -9.39 0.73 2.72
CA GLN A 98 -9.14 1.96 3.43
C GLN A 98 -7.73 2.01 4.02
N TYR A 99 -7.22 0.92 4.61
CA TYR A 99 -5.83 0.87 5.09
C TYR A 99 -4.81 1.03 3.95
N MET A 100 -5.03 0.37 2.81
CA MET A 100 -4.19 0.52 1.62
C MET A 100 -4.18 1.97 1.11
N LEU A 101 -5.35 2.61 1.04
CA LEU A 101 -5.48 4.00 0.64
C LEU A 101 -4.70 4.93 1.57
N GLU A 102 -4.92 4.85 2.88
CA GLU A 102 -4.26 5.73 3.85
C GLU A 102 -2.75 5.54 3.85
N TYR A 103 -2.26 4.31 3.65
CA TYR A 103 -0.83 4.05 3.47
C TYR A 103 -0.25 4.80 2.27
N PHE A 104 -0.84 4.64 1.08
CA PHE A 104 -0.32 5.29 -0.12
C PHE A 104 -0.43 6.80 -0.05
N VAL A 105 -1.54 7.34 0.48
CA VAL A 105 -1.69 8.78 0.70
C VAL A 105 -0.54 9.30 1.57
N LYS A 106 -0.30 8.66 2.73
CA LYS A 106 0.79 9.05 3.63
C LYS A 106 2.16 8.95 2.95
N ARG A 107 2.39 7.91 2.13
CA ARG A 107 3.65 7.72 1.41
C ARG A 107 3.89 8.83 0.38
N TYR A 108 2.89 9.16 -0.45
CA TYR A 108 2.98 10.25 -1.42
C TYR A 108 3.14 11.61 -0.75
N GLU A 109 2.44 11.86 0.36
CA GLU A 109 2.63 13.09 1.15
C GLU A 109 4.06 13.21 1.70
N LEU A 110 4.64 12.11 2.19
CA LEU A 110 6.02 12.11 2.68
C LEU A 110 7.02 12.46 1.57
N ILE A 111 6.88 11.81 0.39
CA ILE A 111 7.75 12.10 -0.77
C ILE A 111 7.57 13.55 -1.24
N ALA A 112 6.33 14.05 -1.28
CA ALA A 112 6.05 15.42 -1.68
C ALA A 112 6.70 16.43 -0.73
N LYS A 113 6.62 16.19 0.59
CA LYS A 113 7.28 17.00 1.62
C LYS A 113 8.79 17.02 1.45
N GLU A 114 9.40 15.85 1.24
CA GLU A 114 10.84 15.71 0.99
C GLU A 114 11.26 16.49 -0.27
N LYS A 115 10.56 16.31 -1.40
CA LYS A 115 10.89 16.98 -2.67
C LYS A 115 10.62 18.50 -2.67
N LEU A 116 9.69 18.97 -1.85
CA LEU A 116 9.37 20.39 -1.69
C LEU A 116 10.16 21.05 -0.55
N ASN A 117 10.93 20.29 0.23
CA ASN A 117 11.62 20.75 1.44
C ASN A 117 10.68 21.51 2.39
N THR A 118 9.52 20.92 2.71
CA THR A 118 8.49 21.50 3.56
C THR A 118 7.83 20.45 4.45
N ASP A 119 7.41 20.84 5.65
CA ASP A 119 6.61 19.98 6.53
C ASP A 119 5.09 20.07 6.25
N VAL A 120 4.68 21.09 5.49
CA VAL A 120 3.27 21.41 5.23
C VAL A 120 3.00 21.42 3.73
N LEU A 121 2.04 20.58 3.32
CA LEU A 121 1.47 20.58 1.98
C LEU A 121 0.18 21.40 1.96
N ASP A 122 -0.06 22.12 0.88
CA ASP A 122 -1.29 22.87 0.67
C ASP A 122 -2.50 21.93 0.46
N THR A 123 -3.71 22.49 0.60
CA THR A 123 -4.95 21.71 0.55
C THR A 123 -5.22 21.11 -0.83
N GLN A 124 -4.84 21.82 -1.90
CA GLN A 124 -5.06 21.35 -3.27
C GLN A 124 -4.17 20.14 -3.55
N LEU A 125 -2.88 20.21 -3.22
CA LEU A 125 -1.95 19.09 -3.41
C LEU A 125 -2.37 17.85 -2.59
N LYS A 126 -2.79 18.03 -1.33
CA LYS A 126 -3.33 16.92 -0.52
C LYS A 126 -4.54 16.26 -1.17
N TYR A 127 -5.45 17.06 -1.73
CA TYR A 127 -6.61 16.55 -2.45
C TYR A 127 -6.21 15.79 -3.71
N SER A 128 -5.26 16.32 -4.50
CA SER A 128 -4.72 15.66 -5.70
C SER A 128 -4.06 14.32 -5.35
N ILE A 129 -3.23 14.27 -4.30
CA ILE A 129 -2.62 13.03 -3.79
C ILE A 129 -3.70 12.02 -3.44
N ARG A 130 -4.70 12.43 -2.64
CA ARG A 130 -5.77 11.52 -2.21
C ARG A 130 -6.59 11.00 -3.38
N LEU A 131 -6.97 11.87 -4.32
CA LEU A 131 -7.70 11.50 -5.53
C LEU A 131 -6.92 10.50 -6.38
N TYR A 132 -5.63 10.75 -6.59
CA TYR A 132 -4.75 9.86 -7.33
C TYR A 132 -4.63 8.50 -6.65
N CYS A 133 -4.42 8.47 -5.33
CA CYS A 133 -4.35 7.22 -4.57
C CYS A 133 -5.67 6.44 -4.61
N TYR A 134 -6.83 7.11 -4.57
CA TYR A 134 -8.12 6.44 -4.78
C TYR A 134 -8.17 5.74 -6.14
N GLY A 135 -7.75 6.43 -7.19
CA GLY A 135 -7.65 5.87 -8.54
C GLY A 135 -6.72 4.66 -8.58
N CYS A 136 -5.49 4.80 -8.08
CA CYS A 136 -4.51 3.70 -8.09
C CYS A 136 -5.00 2.49 -7.30
N VAL A 137 -5.46 2.68 -6.06
CA VAL A 137 -5.93 1.57 -5.21
C VAL A 137 -7.15 0.88 -5.84
N GLY A 138 -8.10 1.65 -6.39
CA GLY A 138 -9.27 1.10 -7.08
C GLY A 138 -8.92 0.35 -8.36
N MET A 139 -8.02 0.88 -9.17
CA MET A 139 -7.58 0.21 -10.41
C MET A 139 -6.73 -1.03 -10.10
N THR A 140 -5.89 -1.01 -9.08
CA THR A 140 -5.16 -2.20 -8.61
C THR A 140 -6.13 -3.27 -8.13
N LYS A 141 -7.18 -2.90 -7.37
CA LYS A 141 -8.25 -3.83 -6.97
C LYS A 141 -8.88 -4.53 -8.17
N GLU A 142 -9.33 -3.73 -9.14
CA GLU A 142 -10.02 -4.25 -10.32
C GLU A 142 -9.09 -5.17 -11.12
N TRP A 143 -7.84 -4.76 -11.28
CA TRP A 143 -6.82 -5.55 -11.94
C TRP A 143 -6.57 -6.89 -11.23
N LEU A 144 -6.44 -6.89 -9.90
CA LEU A 144 -6.22 -8.11 -9.10
C LEU A 144 -7.40 -9.08 -9.13
N LEU A 145 -8.63 -8.57 -9.12
CA LEU A 145 -9.83 -9.40 -9.02
C LEU A 145 -10.32 -9.92 -10.37
N ASN A 146 -10.25 -9.08 -11.40
CA ASN A 146 -11.02 -9.24 -12.64
C ASN A 146 -10.15 -9.28 -13.91
N ASP A 147 -8.89 -8.84 -13.85
CA ASP A 147 -8.01 -8.79 -15.03
C ASP A 147 -6.87 -9.82 -14.92
N ASN A 148 -6.76 -10.68 -15.93
CA ASN A 148 -5.69 -11.69 -16.03
C ASN A 148 -4.84 -11.53 -17.30
N THR A 149 -5.04 -10.45 -18.07
CA THR A 149 -4.42 -10.25 -19.39
C THR A 149 -3.50 -9.05 -19.42
N THR A 150 -3.80 -7.98 -18.70
CA THR A 150 -2.96 -6.78 -18.67
C THR A 150 -1.76 -6.99 -17.75
N SER A 151 -0.56 -6.63 -18.20
CA SER A 151 0.65 -6.71 -17.37
C SER A 151 0.67 -5.62 -16.29
N ALA A 152 1.36 -5.86 -15.17
CA ALA A 152 1.48 -4.88 -14.08
C ALA A 152 2.13 -3.58 -14.58
N GLU A 153 3.14 -3.67 -15.44
CA GLU A 153 3.84 -2.55 -16.05
C GLU A 153 2.89 -1.68 -16.87
N THR A 154 1.97 -2.31 -17.61
CA THR A 154 0.98 -1.61 -18.43
C THR A 154 0.00 -0.85 -17.55
N VAL A 155 -0.46 -1.46 -16.46
CA VAL A 155 -1.36 -0.79 -15.49
C VAL A 155 -0.67 0.38 -14.81
N VAL A 156 0.55 0.20 -14.30
CA VAL A 156 1.32 1.28 -13.67
C VAL A 156 1.56 2.43 -14.63
N LYS A 157 1.88 2.14 -15.90
CA LYS A 157 2.03 3.17 -16.94
C LYS A 157 0.75 3.98 -17.12
N MET A 158 -0.41 3.31 -17.20
CA MET A 158 -1.71 4.01 -17.30
C MET A 158 -2.01 4.85 -16.06
N MET A 159 -1.71 4.35 -14.85
CA MET A 159 -1.84 5.11 -13.61
C MET A 159 -0.98 6.38 -13.67
N TYR A 160 0.31 6.27 -14.05
CA TYR A 160 1.20 7.43 -14.13
C TYR A 160 0.75 8.45 -15.19
N CYS A 161 0.22 7.99 -16.32
CA CYS A 161 -0.39 8.87 -17.32
C CYS A 161 -1.61 9.64 -16.78
N ALA A 162 -2.36 9.05 -15.84
CA ALA A 162 -3.50 9.67 -15.18
C ALA A 162 -3.12 10.58 -13.98
N MET A 163 -1.83 10.65 -13.62
CA MET A 163 -1.38 11.48 -12.51
C MET A 163 -1.70 12.97 -12.75
N PRO A 164 -2.31 13.67 -11.78
CA PRO A 164 -2.51 15.11 -11.82
C PRO A 164 -1.21 15.90 -12.08
N ASN A 165 -1.28 17.00 -12.83
CA ASN A 165 -0.10 17.75 -13.25
C ASN A 165 0.67 18.38 -12.06
N ASP A 166 -0.04 18.85 -11.04
CA ASP A 166 0.56 19.39 -9.81
C ASP A 166 1.41 18.34 -9.07
N MET A 167 0.95 17.09 -9.02
CA MET A 167 1.73 15.95 -8.53
C MET A 167 2.88 15.60 -9.48
N ARG A 168 2.60 15.50 -10.79
CA ARG A 168 3.59 15.10 -11.80
C ARG A 168 4.81 16.03 -11.78
N ASN A 169 4.58 17.34 -11.67
CA ASN A 169 5.63 18.35 -11.59
C ASN A 169 6.47 18.24 -10.31
N ILE A 170 5.96 17.62 -9.24
CA ILE A 170 6.73 17.39 -8.03
C ILE A 170 7.55 16.11 -8.18
N PHE A 171 6.92 15.02 -8.63
CA PHE A 171 7.55 13.71 -8.60
C PHE A 171 8.51 13.44 -9.76
N PHE A 172 8.25 14.01 -10.94
CA PHE A 172 8.93 13.69 -12.20
C PHE A 172 9.58 14.89 -12.91
N ASP A 173 9.58 16.08 -12.32
CA ASP A 173 10.26 17.22 -12.94
C ASP A 173 11.78 17.12 -12.72
N GLU A 174 12.49 16.77 -13.79
CA GLU A 174 13.95 16.63 -13.84
C GLU A 174 14.69 17.96 -13.65
N ASN A 175 13.98 19.10 -13.68
CA ASN A 175 14.61 20.43 -13.66
C ASN A 175 14.93 20.98 -12.26
N ARG A 176 14.54 20.31 -11.17
CA ARG A 176 14.81 20.80 -9.79
C ARG A 176 16.12 20.32 -9.17
N THR A 177 16.76 19.29 -9.71
CA THR A 177 18.03 18.77 -9.18
C THR A 177 19.26 19.58 -9.57
N VAL A 178 19.15 20.53 -10.51
CA VAL A 178 20.31 21.26 -11.06
C VAL A 178 20.53 22.65 -10.44
N ASN A 179 19.56 23.22 -9.72
CA ASN A 179 19.62 24.64 -9.31
C ASN A 179 20.02 24.91 -7.85
N ASN A 180 20.39 23.91 -7.05
CA ASN A 180 20.82 24.14 -5.65
C ASN A 180 22.35 24.16 -5.43
N ASP A 181 23.16 23.93 -6.47
CA ASP A 181 24.64 24.01 -6.37
C ASP A 181 25.22 25.29 -7.01
N SER A 182 24.40 26.31 -7.24
CA SER A 182 24.86 27.57 -7.83
C SER A 182 24.18 28.80 -7.23
N VAL A 183 24.29 28.98 -5.91
CA VAL A 183 24.34 30.31 -5.30
C VAL A 183 25.34 30.29 -4.13
N GLU A 184 26.50 30.89 -4.41
CA GLU A 184 27.54 31.48 -3.53
C GLU A 184 27.75 30.98 -2.09
#